data_AF-A0A1V9XI65-F1
#
_entry.id   AF-A0A1V9XI65-F1
#
_cell.length_a   1.000
_cell.length_b   1.000
_cell.length_c   1.000
_cell.angle_alpha   90.00
_cell.angle_beta   90.00
_cell.angle_gamma   90.00
#
_symmetry.space_group_name_H-M   'P 1'
#
loop_
_entity.id
_entity.type
_entity.pdbx_description
1 polymer ?
#
loop_
_entity_poly.entity_id
_entity_poly.type
_entity_poly.pdbx_seq_one_letter_code
_entity_poly.pdbx_strand_id
1 'polypeptide(L)'
;MLEMVKKYSFTIPYWHQVGLSLIQLAGIESGMRMEPFYVYVGENLTPNVSTIMQLNLHGDLFDLEAKLGKIKEHAPGAHSSCSLMIALTKGNADLLAGHGTWTGYNTMLRIQKKFTFEYHKTFDSSELIPGNGVAFSSYPGRLISGDDFYVLSSGLVVSETTIENNNRSLYAHTASRGTVFSWVRNLVANRLASSSSEWAEVYAYNNSGT
;
A
#
# COMPACT_ATOMS: atom_id res chain seq x y z
N MET A 1 0.23 14.92 -0.80
CA MET A 1 -0.15 14.12 0.38
C MET A 1 -0.07 14.91 1.68
N LEU A 2 1.11 15.40 2.09
CA LEU A 2 1.31 16.10 3.39
C LEU A 2 0.34 17.26 3.64
N GLU A 3 0.16 18.14 2.65
CA GLU A 3 -0.79 19.27 2.74
C GLU A 3 -2.23 18.78 2.98
N MET A 4 -2.62 17.69 2.33
CA MET A 4 -3.95 17.11 2.48
C MET A 4 -4.12 16.44 3.85
N VAL A 5 -3.10 15.72 4.34
CA VAL A 5 -3.10 15.18 5.71
C VAL A 5 -3.20 16.30 6.72
N LYS A 6 -2.40 17.37 6.60
CA LYS A 6 -2.45 18.54 7.50
C LYS A 6 -3.86 19.17 7.51
N LYS A 7 -4.52 19.25 6.36
CA LYS A 7 -5.82 19.90 6.22
C LYS A 7 -7.00 19.02 6.64
N TYR A 8 -6.93 17.70 6.43
CA TYR A 8 -8.10 16.82 6.46
C TYR A 8 -7.98 15.60 7.38
N SER A 9 -6.82 15.32 7.99
CA SER A 9 -6.63 14.10 8.81
C SER A 9 -7.48 14.03 10.08
N PHE A 10 -8.02 15.15 10.55
CA PHE A 10 -8.93 15.17 11.71
C PHE A 10 -10.38 14.88 11.34
N THR A 11 -10.78 15.14 10.09
CA THR A 11 -12.19 15.16 9.67
C THR A 11 -12.54 14.16 8.58
N ILE A 12 -11.57 13.75 7.75
CA ILE A 12 -11.79 12.82 6.63
C ILE A 12 -11.06 11.50 6.92
N PRO A 13 -11.78 10.36 7.03
CA PRO A 13 -11.17 9.07 7.33
C PRO A 13 -10.02 8.68 6.41
N TYR A 14 -10.17 8.90 5.10
CA TYR A 14 -9.12 8.63 4.13
C TYR A 14 -7.79 9.32 4.49
N TRP A 15 -7.83 10.65 4.71
CA TRP A 15 -6.62 11.41 5.02
C TRP A 15 -6.10 11.15 6.43
N HIS A 16 -6.96 10.74 7.37
CA HIS A 16 -6.52 10.24 8.66
C HIS A 16 -5.65 8.99 8.50
N GLN A 17 -6.13 8.01 7.74
CA GLN A 17 -5.40 6.75 7.49
C GLN A 17 -4.11 6.96 6.68
N VAL A 18 -4.11 7.89 5.72
CA VAL A 18 -2.88 8.32 5.03
C VAL A 18 -1.89 8.92 6.04
N GLY A 19 -2.35 9.76 6.97
CA GLY A 19 -1.49 10.30 8.03
C GLY A 19 -0.86 9.18 8.88
N LEU A 20 -1.67 8.21 9.31
CA LEU A 20 -1.19 7.07 10.10
C LEU A 20 -0.18 6.19 9.34
N SER A 21 -0.32 6.02 8.01
CA SER A 21 0.66 5.26 7.22
C SER A 21 2.01 5.98 7.13
N LEU A 22 1.99 7.31 6.99
CA LEU A 22 3.21 8.14 7.01
C LEU A 22 3.88 8.14 8.39
N ILE A 23 3.10 8.14 9.48
CA ILE A 23 3.63 7.97 10.84
C ILE A 23 4.34 6.63 10.98
N GLN A 24 3.70 5.56 10.52
CA GLN A 24 4.26 4.22 10.62
C GLN A 24 5.59 4.12 9.85
N LEU A 25 5.65 4.74 8.67
CA LEU A 25 6.87 4.84 7.86
C LEU A 25 8.00 5.55 8.62
N ALA A 26 7.68 6.70 9.20
CA ALA A 26 8.65 7.51 9.93
C ALA A 26 9.11 6.84 11.25
N GLY A 27 8.22 6.12 11.93
CA GLY A 27 8.56 5.35 13.12
C GLY A 27 9.58 4.24 12.85
N ILE A 28 9.46 3.54 11.71
CA ILE A 28 10.47 2.55 11.30
C ILE A 28 11.81 3.23 11.03
N GLU A 29 11.80 4.34 10.29
CA GLU A 29 13.03 5.06 9.95
C GLU A 29 13.74 5.60 11.20
N SER A 30 13.01 6.21 12.12
CA SER A 30 13.54 6.72 13.39
C SER A 30 14.11 5.57 14.24
N GLY A 31 13.40 4.43 14.30
CA GLY A 31 13.86 3.22 14.97
C GLY A 31 15.15 2.65 14.37
N MET A 32 15.28 2.63 13.03
CA MET A 32 16.51 2.21 12.35
C MET A 32 17.70 3.12 12.64
N ARG A 33 17.45 4.42 12.83
CA ARG A 33 18.46 5.41 13.17
C ARG A 33 18.77 5.46 14.67
N MET A 34 18.05 4.70 15.49
CA MET A 34 18.13 4.73 16.96
C MET A 34 17.92 6.15 17.52
N GLU A 35 17.05 6.93 16.89
CA GLU A 35 16.71 8.27 17.36
C GLU A 35 15.86 8.17 18.64
N PRO A 36 16.12 9.02 19.65
CA PRO A 36 15.50 8.88 20.96
C PRO A 36 14.02 9.29 21.00
N PHE A 37 13.59 10.17 20.08
CA PHE A 37 12.21 10.67 20.01
C PHE A 37 11.82 10.98 18.57
N TYR A 38 10.60 10.61 18.19
CA TYR A 38 9.94 11.07 16.98
C TYR A 38 8.65 11.80 17.36
N VAL A 39 8.50 13.05 16.93
CA VAL A 39 7.30 13.87 17.19
C VAL A 39 6.52 14.06 15.89
N TYR A 40 5.27 13.59 15.92
CA TYR A 40 4.27 13.82 14.88
C TYR A 40 3.42 15.04 15.23
N VAL A 41 3.80 16.25 14.77
CA VAL A 41 2.85 17.33 14.44
C VAL A 41 3.51 18.33 13.46
N GLY A 42 2.88 18.58 12.30
CA GLY A 42 3.16 19.78 11.49
C GLY A 42 4.32 19.69 10.48
N GLU A 43 5.11 20.76 10.37
CA GLU A 43 6.08 20.99 9.27
C GLU A 43 7.32 20.08 9.28
N ASN A 44 7.52 19.30 10.35
CA ASN A 44 8.62 18.32 10.44
C ASN A 44 8.31 16.99 9.74
N LEU A 45 7.18 16.89 9.06
CA LEU A 45 6.83 15.76 8.20
C LEU A 45 7.56 15.93 6.85
N THR A 46 8.88 15.79 6.85
CA THR A 46 9.57 15.46 5.61
C THR A 46 9.80 13.96 5.63
N PRO A 47 8.93 13.13 5.02
CA PRO A 47 9.45 11.94 4.41
C PRO A 47 10.39 12.47 3.32
N ASN A 48 11.64 12.73 3.70
CA ASN A 48 12.71 12.61 2.73
C ASN A 48 12.53 11.24 2.09
N VAL A 49 12.86 11.07 0.81
CA VAL A 49 12.72 9.78 0.13
C VAL A 49 13.68 8.81 0.80
N SER A 50 13.22 8.21 1.90
CA SER A 50 14.03 7.43 2.79
C SER A 50 14.17 6.04 2.24
N THR A 51 15.16 5.30 2.75
CA THR A 51 15.34 3.89 2.40
C THR A 51 14.04 3.11 2.58
N ILE A 52 13.28 3.38 3.64
CA ILE A 52 12.00 2.71 3.90
C ILE A 52 10.92 3.15 2.90
N MET A 53 10.84 4.43 2.54
CA MET A 53 9.91 4.87 1.49
C MET A 53 10.18 4.15 0.16
N GLN A 54 11.45 4.03 -0.24
CA GLN A 54 11.83 3.33 -1.47
C GLN A 54 11.42 1.86 -1.45
N LEU A 55 11.55 1.17 -0.31
CA LEU A 55 11.11 -0.22 -0.17
C LEU A 55 9.59 -0.38 -0.39
N ASN A 56 8.79 0.63 -0.03
CA ASN A 56 7.33 0.61 -0.20
C ASN A 56 6.89 1.11 -1.58
N LEU A 57 7.70 1.92 -2.26
CA LEU A 57 7.46 2.40 -3.63
C LEU A 57 7.80 1.37 -4.71
N HIS A 58 8.30 0.18 -4.37
CA HIS A 58 8.84 -0.77 -5.36
C HIS A 58 7.91 -1.04 -6.55
N GLY A 59 6.61 -1.22 -6.32
CA GLY A 59 5.63 -1.38 -7.42
C GLY A 59 5.46 -0.09 -8.21
N ASP A 60 5.18 1.02 -7.54
CA ASP A 60 5.01 2.34 -8.16
C ASP A 60 6.23 2.79 -8.98
N LEU A 61 7.45 2.35 -8.61
CA LEU A 61 8.68 2.73 -9.31
C LEU A 61 8.71 2.23 -10.76
N PHE A 62 8.03 1.13 -11.11
CA PHE A 62 8.01 0.65 -12.50
C PHE A 62 7.34 1.67 -13.43
N ASP A 63 6.14 2.12 -13.08
CA ASP A 63 5.41 3.13 -13.84
C ASP A 63 6.08 4.51 -13.79
N LEU A 64 6.68 4.88 -12.64
CA LEU A 64 7.43 6.13 -12.52
C LEU A 64 8.69 6.14 -13.38
N GLU A 65 9.42 5.03 -13.49
CA GLU A 65 10.59 4.91 -14.35
C GLU A 65 10.22 5.09 -15.82
N ALA A 66 9.10 4.50 -16.26
CA ALA A 66 8.56 4.69 -17.60
C ALA A 66 8.11 6.15 -17.84
N LYS A 67 7.38 6.74 -16.90
CA LYS A 67 6.95 8.15 -16.92
C LYS A 67 8.12 9.12 -17.03
N LEU A 68 9.18 8.88 -16.28
CA LEU A 68 10.35 9.77 -16.17
C LEU A 68 11.39 9.50 -17.27
N GLY A 69 11.14 8.56 -18.18
CA GLY A 69 12.00 8.30 -19.34
C GLY A 69 13.33 7.66 -18.97
N LYS A 70 13.36 6.77 -17.97
CA LYS A 70 14.58 6.02 -17.61
C LYS A 70 15.09 5.24 -18.83
N ILE A 71 16.36 5.47 -19.17
CA ILE A 71 16.99 4.95 -20.40
C ILE A 71 17.58 3.54 -20.20
N LYS A 72 17.83 3.13 -18.95
CA LYS A 72 18.48 1.84 -18.65
C LYS A 72 17.47 0.69 -18.63
N GLU A 73 17.86 -0.42 -19.26
CA GLU A 73 17.16 -1.70 -19.18
C GLU A 73 17.16 -2.24 -17.75
N HIS A 74 16.04 -2.86 -17.40
CA HIS A 74 15.86 -3.65 -16.20
C HIS A 74 16.75 -4.90 -16.25
N ALA A 75 17.32 -5.28 -15.10
CA ALA A 75 17.96 -6.60 -15.01
C ALA A 75 16.93 -7.71 -15.34
N PRO A 76 17.34 -8.86 -15.89
CA PRO A 76 16.44 -9.99 -16.10
C PRO A 76 15.68 -10.34 -14.81
N GLY A 77 14.34 -10.35 -14.87
CA GLY A 77 13.47 -10.59 -13.71
C GLY A 77 13.18 -9.36 -12.83
N ALA A 78 13.54 -8.13 -13.26
CA ALA A 78 13.13 -6.94 -12.53
C ALA A 78 11.63 -6.61 -12.70
N HIS A 79 10.96 -7.13 -13.74
CA HIS A 79 9.51 -7.06 -13.83
C HIS A 79 8.89 -8.03 -12.84
N SER A 80 8.08 -7.53 -11.92
CA SER A 80 7.22 -8.36 -11.09
C SER A 80 5.84 -8.48 -11.73
N SER A 81 5.28 -9.68 -11.66
CA SER A 81 3.88 -9.97 -11.99
C SER A 81 3.43 -11.15 -11.12
N CYS A 82 2.20 -11.62 -11.28
CA CYS A 82 1.63 -12.64 -10.41
C CYS A 82 0.65 -13.55 -11.14
N SER A 83 0.32 -14.68 -10.49
CA SER A 83 -0.81 -15.53 -10.85
C SER A 83 -1.77 -15.61 -9.67
N LEU A 84 -3.06 -15.40 -9.91
CA LEU A 84 -4.13 -15.49 -8.91
C LEU A 84 -5.19 -16.51 -9.35
N MET A 85 -5.67 -17.31 -8.40
CA MET A 85 -6.78 -18.23 -8.60
C MET A 85 -7.81 -18.08 -7.48
N ILE A 86 -9.08 -17.93 -7.86
CA ILE A 86 -10.24 -17.99 -6.97
C ILE A 86 -11.08 -19.18 -7.40
N ALA A 87 -11.31 -20.13 -6.51
CA ALA A 87 -11.94 -21.40 -6.85
C ALA A 87 -13.00 -21.81 -5.82
N LEU A 88 -14.20 -22.11 -6.30
CA LEU A 88 -15.28 -22.67 -5.49
C LEU A 88 -15.13 -24.19 -5.44
N THR A 89 -15.17 -24.77 -4.25
CA THR A 89 -15.05 -26.23 -4.09
C THR A 89 -16.36 -26.94 -4.46
N LYS A 90 -16.28 -28.27 -4.61
CA LYS A 90 -17.42 -29.09 -5.04
C LYS A 90 -18.63 -28.85 -4.13
N GLY A 91 -19.77 -28.50 -4.74
CA GLY A 91 -21.01 -28.26 -4.02
C GLY A 91 -21.05 -26.94 -3.25
N ASN A 92 -20.20 -25.97 -3.60
CA ASN A 92 -20.11 -24.65 -2.96
C ASN A 92 -19.77 -24.73 -1.47
N ALA A 93 -19.04 -25.77 -1.04
CA ALA A 93 -18.73 -26.00 0.36
C ALA A 93 -17.71 -25.00 0.93
N ASP A 94 -16.87 -24.43 0.07
CA ASP A 94 -15.81 -23.49 0.43
C ASP A 94 -15.35 -22.66 -0.77
N LEU A 95 -14.76 -21.49 -0.52
CA LEU A 95 -14.17 -20.60 -1.52
C LEU A 95 -12.68 -20.43 -1.23
N LEU A 96 -11.84 -20.93 -2.13
CA LEU A 96 -10.40 -20.88 -2.03
C LEU A 96 -9.83 -19.70 -2.82
N ALA A 97 -8.82 -19.05 -2.26
CA ALA A 97 -8.01 -18.04 -2.95
C ALA A 97 -6.53 -18.42 -2.83
N GLY A 98 -5.83 -18.44 -3.96
CA GLY A 98 -4.40 -18.76 -4.04
C GLY A 98 -3.65 -17.78 -4.93
N HIS A 99 -2.51 -17.28 -4.45
CA HIS A 99 -1.71 -16.27 -5.13
C HIS A 99 -0.25 -16.72 -5.24
N GLY A 100 0.35 -16.51 -6.42
CA GLY A 100 1.74 -16.82 -6.72
C GLY A 100 2.47 -15.62 -7.30
N THR A 101 3.30 -14.97 -6.48
CA THR A 101 4.12 -13.82 -6.89
C THR A 101 5.30 -14.23 -7.75
N TRP A 102 5.52 -13.52 -8.86
CA TRP A 102 6.68 -13.64 -9.72
C TRP A 102 7.56 -12.41 -9.50
N THR A 103 8.78 -12.64 -9.01
CA THR A 103 9.72 -11.58 -8.67
C THR A 103 11.14 -12.12 -8.75
N GLY A 104 12.13 -11.24 -8.83
CA GLY A 104 13.53 -11.62 -8.82
C GLY A 104 13.90 -12.41 -7.56
N TYR A 105 14.73 -13.45 -7.71
CA TYR A 105 15.17 -14.29 -6.58
C TYR A 105 15.87 -13.51 -5.46
N ASN A 106 16.42 -12.32 -5.76
CA ASN A 106 16.99 -11.41 -4.78
C ASN A 106 15.96 -10.82 -3.79
N THR A 107 14.66 -10.99 -4.02
CA THR A 107 13.60 -10.52 -3.11
C THR A 107 13.12 -11.61 -2.14
N MET A 108 13.64 -12.85 -2.20
CA MET A 108 13.14 -13.99 -1.42
C MET A 108 13.42 -13.94 0.10
N LEU A 109 13.83 -12.80 0.65
CA LEU A 109 13.81 -12.58 2.10
C LEU A 109 12.38 -12.20 2.51
N ARG A 110 11.63 -13.18 3.04
CA ARG A 110 10.18 -13.07 3.27
C ARG A 110 9.84 -12.97 4.75
N ILE A 111 8.75 -12.26 5.05
CA ILE A 111 8.13 -12.19 6.37
C ILE A 111 6.63 -12.29 6.19
N GLN A 112 6.00 -13.30 6.80
CA GLN A 112 4.55 -13.28 7.00
C GLN A 112 4.24 -12.31 8.16
N LYS A 113 3.41 -11.30 7.90
CA LYS A 113 3.08 -10.28 8.89
C LYS A 113 1.63 -10.42 9.33
N LYS A 114 1.41 -10.18 10.62
CA LYS A 114 0.09 -9.96 11.20
C LYS A 114 0.13 -8.67 11.98
N PHE A 115 -0.73 -7.73 11.61
CA PHE A 115 -0.93 -6.50 12.36
C PHE A 115 -2.31 -6.50 13.00
N THR A 116 -2.38 -5.96 14.21
CA THR A 116 -3.63 -5.68 14.92
C THR A 116 -3.43 -4.31 15.55
N PHE A 117 -4.14 -3.32 15.03
CA PHE A 117 -4.04 -1.92 15.46
C PHE A 117 -5.40 -1.43 15.94
N GLU A 118 -5.42 -0.68 17.04
CA GLU A 118 -6.62 -0.01 17.53
C GLU A 118 -6.83 1.34 16.83
N TYR A 119 -6.74 1.36 15.51
CA TYR A 119 -6.95 2.58 14.73
C TYR A 119 -8.43 2.88 14.58
N HIS A 120 -8.77 4.16 14.70
CA HIS A 120 -10.12 4.68 14.50
C HIS A 120 -10.27 5.30 13.11
N LYS A 121 -11.51 5.53 12.67
CA LYS A 121 -11.76 6.14 11.36
C LYS A 121 -11.12 7.54 11.23
N THR A 122 -11.28 8.38 12.25
CA THR A 122 -10.67 9.71 12.36
C THR A 122 -10.10 9.94 13.75
N PHE A 123 -9.44 11.09 13.98
CA PHE A 123 -8.81 11.43 15.25
C PHE A 123 -9.76 11.39 16.45
N ASP A 124 -10.96 11.96 16.32
CA ASP A 124 -11.97 12.02 17.39
C ASP A 124 -13.03 10.90 17.30
N SER A 125 -12.86 9.94 16.38
CA SER A 125 -13.82 8.85 16.22
C SER A 125 -13.60 7.78 17.29
N SER A 126 -14.69 7.30 17.89
CA SER A 126 -14.69 6.09 18.72
C SER A 126 -14.90 4.80 17.93
N GLU A 127 -15.09 4.90 16.61
CA GLU A 127 -15.32 3.74 15.74
C GLU A 127 -13.99 3.23 15.18
N LEU A 128 -13.68 1.95 15.47
CA LEU A 128 -12.53 1.27 14.90
C LEU A 128 -12.69 1.10 13.39
N ILE A 129 -11.56 1.09 12.68
CA ILE A 129 -11.56 0.72 11.27
C ILE A 129 -11.96 -0.76 11.09
N PRO A 130 -12.72 -1.14 10.04
CA PRO A 130 -13.11 -2.53 9.82
C PRO A 130 -11.92 -3.49 9.65
N GLY A 131 -10.86 -3.02 8.97
CA GLY A 131 -9.61 -3.74 8.74
C GLY A 131 -8.56 -3.52 9.83
N ASN A 132 -8.97 -3.47 11.11
CA ASN A 132 -8.06 -3.27 12.24
C ASN A 132 -7.09 -4.45 12.46
N GLY A 133 -7.45 -5.64 11.97
CA GLY A 133 -6.59 -6.81 11.88
C GLY A 133 -6.27 -7.16 10.41
N VAL A 134 -5.01 -7.46 10.11
CA VAL A 134 -4.59 -7.89 8.77
C VAL A 134 -3.44 -8.89 8.85
N ALA A 135 -3.54 -9.97 8.08
CA ALA A 135 -2.47 -10.94 7.88
C ALA A 135 -2.08 -11.02 6.40
N PHE A 136 -0.78 -10.97 6.08
CA PHE A 136 -0.32 -10.85 4.70
C PHE A 136 1.12 -11.31 4.52
N SER A 137 1.43 -11.80 3.32
CA SER A 137 2.81 -12.10 2.89
C SER A 137 3.55 -10.80 2.62
N SER A 138 4.82 -10.68 3.01
CA SER A 138 5.56 -9.41 2.90
C SER A 138 7.08 -9.61 2.91
N TYR A 139 7.81 -8.50 3.03
CA TYR A 139 9.26 -8.37 2.97
C TYR A 139 9.75 -7.48 4.13
N PRO A 140 11.01 -7.58 4.58
CA PRO A 140 11.59 -6.66 5.54
C PRO A 140 11.43 -5.18 5.12
N GLY A 141 11.13 -4.30 6.07
CA GLY A 141 11.00 -2.85 5.83
C GLY A 141 9.74 -2.39 5.08
N ARG A 142 8.93 -3.31 4.53
CA ARG A 142 7.64 -2.96 3.90
C ARG A 142 6.51 -2.85 4.92
N LEU A 143 5.64 -1.86 4.75
CA LEU A 143 4.40 -1.71 5.49
C LEU A 143 3.26 -2.52 4.86
N ILE A 144 3.41 -2.84 3.58
CA ILE A 144 2.45 -3.56 2.74
C ILE A 144 2.99 -4.94 2.33
N SER A 145 2.15 -5.74 1.66
CA SER A 145 2.54 -7.02 1.09
C SER A 145 3.57 -6.83 -0.03
N GLY A 146 3.21 -6.06 -1.05
CA GLY A 146 3.98 -5.92 -2.28
C GLY A 146 4.03 -7.19 -3.12
N ASP A 147 3.14 -8.15 -2.84
CA ASP A 147 2.95 -9.38 -3.62
C ASP A 147 1.81 -9.24 -4.63
N ASP A 148 0.54 -8.89 -4.32
CA ASP A 148 -0.11 -8.68 -3.03
C ASP A 148 -1.08 -9.82 -2.61
N PHE A 149 -1.08 -10.20 -1.32
CA PHE A 149 -2.10 -11.10 -0.74
C PHE A 149 -2.39 -10.78 0.74
N TYR A 150 -3.63 -10.39 1.04
CA TYR A 150 -4.09 -9.99 2.37
C TYR A 150 -5.34 -10.76 2.80
N VAL A 151 -5.40 -11.07 4.10
CA VAL A 151 -6.62 -11.52 4.80
C VAL A 151 -6.95 -10.49 5.87
N LEU A 152 -8.11 -9.86 5.76
CA LEU A 152 -8.53 -8.73 6.59
C LEU A 152 -9.55 -9.17 7.65
N SER A 153 -9.53 -8.54 8.82
CA SER A 153 -10.52 -8.74 9.89
C SER A 153 -11.93 -8.36 9.47
N SER A 154 -12.09 -7.52 8.44
CA SER A 154 -13.37 -7.19 7.82
C SER A 154 -14.00 -8.36 7.04
N GLY A 155 -13.31 -9.50 6.93
CA GLY A 155 -13.77 -10.67 6.16
C GLY A 155 -13.38 -10.65 4.70
N LEU A 156 -12.62 -9.65 4.25
CA LEU A 156 -12.13 -9.54 2.89
C LEU A 156 -10.80 -10.28 2.69
N VAL A 157 -10.66 -10.90 1.53
CA VAL A 157 -9.37 -11.32 0.97
C VAL A 157 -9.05 -10.40 -0.21
N VAL A 158 -7.88 -9.76 -0.18
CA VAL A 158 -7.46 -8.78 -1.19
C VAL A 158 -6.18 -9.25 -1.85
N SER A 159 -6.16 -9.28 -3.18
CA SER A 159 -5.01 -9.72 -3.97
C SER A 159 -5.05 -9.06 -5.36
N GLU A 160 -3.94 -9.07 -6.07
CA GLU A 160 -3.78 -8.43 -7.37
C GLU A 160 -2.89 -9.25 -8.32
N THR A 161 -2.95 -8.92 -9.60
CA THR A 161 -1.93 -9.31 -10.56
C THR A 161 -1.62 -8.09 -11.41
N THR A 162 -0.35 -7.71 -11.49
CA THR A 162 0.03 -6.46 -12.13
C THR A 162 -0.29 -6.50 -13.63
N ILE A 163 -1.01 -5.47 -14.10
CA ILE A 163 -1.20 -5.19 -15.53
C ILE A 163 -0.27 -4.06 -15.93
N GLU A 164 0.36 -4.17 -17.10
CA GLU A 164 1.29 -3.14 -17.58
C GLU A 164 0.57 -2.03 -18.35
N ASN A 165 1.01 -0.78 -18.14
CA ASN A 165 0.63 0.33 -19.02
C ASN A 165 1.62 0.48 -20.19
N ASN A 166 1.27 -0.11 -21.32
CA ASN A 166 2.03 0.00 -22.57
C ASN A 166 1.66 1.23 -23.42
N ASN A 167 0.71 2.07 -22.98
CA ASN A 167 0.34 3.31 -23.66
C ASN A 167 1.04 4.51 -23.00
N ARG A 168 2.12 4.98 -23.62
CA ARG A 168 2.91 6.11 -23.10
C ARG A 168 2.12 7.41 -22.94
N SER A 169 1.06 7.62 -23.72
CA SER A 169 0.25 8.85 -23.60
C SER A 169 -0.50 8.93 -22.26
N LEU A 170 -0.85 7.80 -21.65
CA LEU A 170 -1.59 7.76 -20.39
C LEU A 170 -0.75 8.23 -19.20
N TYR A 171 0.58 8.16 -19.29
CA TYR A 171 1.47 8.71 -18.28
C TYR A 171 1.31 10.24 -18.14
N ALA A 172 0.65 10.94 -19.07
CA ALA A 172 0.24 12.33 -18.87
C ALA A 172 -0.65 12.53 -17.63
N HIS A 173 -1.36 11.49 -17.18
CA HIS A 173 -2.21 11.52 -15.98
C HIS A 173 -1.47 11.14 -14.69
N THR A 174 -0.26 10.57 -14.79
CA THR A 174 0.63 10.34 -13.64
C THR A 174 1.25 11.67 -13.22
N ALA A 175 0.61 12.31 -12.24
CA ALA A 175 0.98 13.63 -11.71
C ALA A 175 1.56 13.54 -10.30
N SER A 176 2.38 14.53 -9.92
CA SER A 176 2.95 14.65 -8.57
C SER A 176 2.01 15.26 -7.53
N ARG A 177 0.90 15.86 -7.99
CA ARG A 177 -0.13 16.51 -7.17
C ARG A 177 -1.49 15.90 -7.47
N GLY A 178 -2.35 15.85 -6.45
CA GLY A 178 -3.69 15.27 -6.57
C GLY A 178 -3.72 13.74 -6.65
N THR A 179 -2.59 13.09 -6.44
CA THR A 179 -2.42 11.63 -6.49
C THR A 179 -1.84 11.10 -5.18
N VAL A 180 -2.05 9.80 -4.94
CA VAL A 180 -1.54 9.03 -3.81
C VAL A 180 -0.97 7.73 -4.37
N PHE A 181 0.24 7.37 -3.97
CA PHE A 181 0.91 6.14 -4.43
C PHE A 181 0.07 4.89 -4.13
N SER A 182 0.19 3.90 -5.01
CA SER A 182 -0.56 2.64 -4.96
C SER A 182 -0.46 1.96 -3.61
N TRP A 183 0.76 1.86 -3.05
CA TRP A 183 0.96 1.22 -1.74
C TRP A 183 0.18 1.89 -0.60
N VAL A 184 0.04 3.23 -0.64
CA VAL A 184 -0.73 3.97 0.37
C VAL A 184 -2.23 3.76 0.13
N ARG A 185 -2.70 3.82 -1.11
CA ARG A 185 -4.10 3.58 -1.47
C ARG A 185 -4.54 2.18 -1.06
N ASN A 186 -3.71 1.17 -1.34
CA ASN A 186 -3.92 -0.22 -0.95
C ASN A 186 -4.08 -0.35 0.57
N LEU A 187 -3.12 0.18 1.33
CA LEU A 187 -3.14 0.17 2.79
C LEU A 187 -4.39 0.87 3.36
N VAL A 188 -4.77 2.02 2.82
CA VAL A 188 -5.95 2.78 3.28
C VAL A 188 -7.25 2.03 2.96
N ALA A 189 -7.38 1.45 1.77
CA ALA A 189 -8.53 0.63 1.38
C ALA A 189 -8.68 -0.61 2.26
N ASN A 190 -7.58 -1.32 2.53
CA ASN A 190 -7.56 -2.48 3.44
C ASN A 190 -8.01 -2.12 4.85
N ARG A 191 -7.71 -0.91 5.32
CA ARG A 191 -8.14 -0.44 6.64
C ARG A 191 -9.62 -0.09 6.68
N LEU A 192 -10.09 0.72 5.72
CA LEU A 192 -11.40 1.35 5.80
C LEU A 192 -12.56 0.47 5.31
N ALA A 193 -12.30 -0.45 4.38
CA ALA A 193 -13.38 -1.16 3.69
C ALA A 193 -13.97 -2.32 4.49
N SER A 194 -15.30 -2.35 4.54
CA SER A 194 -16.11 -3.45 5.05
C SER A 194 -16.69 -4.35 3.94
N SER A 195 -16.60 -3.92 2.69
CA SER A 195 -17.07 -4.64 1.51
C SER A 195 -16.13 -4.47 0.31
N SER A 196 -16.24 -5.32 -0.70
CA SER A 196 -15.44 -5.22 -1.93
C SER A 196 -15.75 -3.96 -2.75
N SER A 197 -17.00 -3.50 -2.76
CA SER A 197 -17.39 -2.24 -3.44
C SER A 197 -16.76 -1.03 -2.75
N GLU A 198 -16.85 -0.96 -1.43
CA GLU A 198 -16.23 0.10 -0.64
C GLU A 198 -14.70 0.09 -0.82
N TRP A 199 -14.08 -1.11 -0.85
CA TRP A 199 -12.65 -1.24 -1.11
C TRP A 199 -12.26 -0.62 -2.45
N ALA A 200 -13.00 -0.94 -3.53
CA ALA A 200 -12.73 -0.41 -4.86
C ALA A 200 -12.88 1.12 -4.91
N GLU A 201 -13.92 1.67 -4.28
CA GLU A 201 -14.15 3.11 -4.20
C GLU A 201 -13.02 3.84 -3.45
N VAL A 202 -12.60 3.31 -2.30
CA VAL A 202 -11.51 3.88 -1.50
C VAL A 202 -10.17 3.77 -2.23
N TYR A 203 -9.88 2.64 -2.87
CA TYR A 203 -8.63 2.42 -3.60
C TYR A 203 -8.51 3.29 -4.86
N ALA A 204 -9.62 3.59 -5.54
CA ALA A 204 -9.67 4.44 -6.73
C ALA A 204 -9.45 5.93 -6.41
N TYR A 205 -9.71 6.35 -5.17
CA TYR A 205 -9.57 7.74 -4.76
C TYR A 205 -8.09 8.21 -4.83
N ASN A 206 -7.87 9.35 -5.50
CA ASN A 206 -6.55 9.90 -5.81
C ASN A 206 -5.60 8.91 -6.55
N ASN A 207 -6.14 8.14 -7.50
CA ASN A 207 -5.34 7.25 -8.37
C ASN A 207 -4.08 7.95 -8.93
N SER A 208 -2.92 7.31 -8.77
CA SER A 208 -1.62 7.78 -9.22
C SER A 208 -1.28 7.40 -10.66
N GLY A 209 -1.93 6.38 -11.22
CA GLY A 209 -1.46 5.76 -12.47
C GLY A 209 -0.08 5.13 -12.31
N THR A 210 0.16 4.58 -11.12
CA THR A 210 1.33 3.82 -10.64
C THR A 210 0.85 2.77 -9.65
#